data_AF-A0A842ZTE3-F1
#
_entry.id   AF-A0A842ZTE3-F1
#
_cell.length_a   1.000
_cell.length_b   1.000
_cell.length_c   1.000
_cell.angle_alpha   90.00
_cell.angle_beta   90.00
_cell.angle_gamma   90.00
#
_symmetry.space_group_name_H-M   'P 1'
#
loop_
_entity.id
_entity.type
_entity.pdbx_description
1 polymer ?
#
loop_
_entity_poly.entity_id
_entity_poly.type
_entity_poly.pdbx_seq_one_letter_code
_entity_poly.pdbx_strand_id
1 'polypeptide(L)'
;MKKINRLDKRFLEQFLSTPLVRDKLLKIQEEIGIETLSRACAWCKKTVAEDEPVYMLPLSSKIDLSNLHGLYIPLTLFSGEILIALVPTKDSDAWKNGKHLMLMACCEECLEQMETALKNDIQTFAYMDEASKR
;
A
#
# COMPACT_ATOMS: atom_id res chain seq x y z
N MET A 1 -16.48 -30.13 0.87
CA MET A 1 -15.04 -29.83 1.11
C MET A 1 -14.49 -29.03 -0.04
N LYS A 2 -14.00 -27.81 0.24
CA LYS A 2 -12.83 -27.10 -0.33
C LYS A 2 -12.99 -25.60 -0.02
N LYS A 3 -12.48 -25.18 1.15
CA LYS A 3 -12.23 -23.77 1.43
C LYS A 3 -10.84 -23.46 0.86
N ILE A 4 -10.81 -22.79 -0.28
CA ILE A 4 -9.62 -22.11 -0.77
C ILE A 4 -9.61 -20.76 -0.06
N ASN A 5 -8.53 -20.44 0.67
CA ASN A 5 -8.00 -19.09 0.87
C ASN A 5 -6.80 -19.18 1.82
N ARG A 6 -5.65 -19.52 1.24
CA ARG A 6 -4.34 -19.11 1.75
C ARG A 6 -3.67 -18.36 0.60
N LEU A 7 -3.68 -17.04 0.64
CA LEU A 7 -2.66 -16.29 -0.10
C LEU A 7 -1.38 -16.48 0.69
N ASP A 8 -0.59 -17.45 0.24
CA ASP A 8 0.69 -17.80 0.84
C ASP A 8 1.56 -16.53 0.89
N LYS A 9 2.16 -16.25 2.06
CA LYS A 9 3.10 -15.14 2.24
C LYS A 9 4.22 -15.18 1.20
N ARG A 10 4.65 -16.38 0.77
CA ARG A 10 5.62 -16.58 -0.32
C ARG A 10 5.06 -16.15 -1.68
N PHE A 11 3.76 -16.29 -1.90
CA PHE A 11 3.10 -15.85 -3.12
C PHE A 11 3.08 -14.32 -3.20
N LEU A 12 2.78 -13.61 -2.11
CA LEU A 12 2.86 -12.14 -2.09
C LEU A 12 4.30 -11.64 -2.20
N GLU A 13 5.26 -12.27 -1.51
CA GLU A 13 6.69 -11.95 -1.57
C GLU A 13 7.27 -12.19 -2.97
N GLN A 14 6.92 -13.30 -3.63
CA GLN A 14 7.42 -13.63 -4.97
C GLN A 14 6.70 -12.80 -6.05
N PHE A 15 5.39 -12.54 -5.90
CA PHE A 15 4.64 -11.77 -6.90
C PHE A 15 5.09 -10.31 -6.91
N LEU A 16 5.14 -9.64 -5.75
CA LEU A 16 5.50 -8.21 -5.65
C LEU A 16 6.98 -7.92 -5.95
N SER A 17 7.86 -8.92 -5.86
CA SER A 17 9.30 -8.77 -6.16
C SER A 17 9.67 -9.09 -7.62
N THR A 18 8.73 -9.59 -8.44
CA THR A 18 9.04 -9.95 -9.83
C THR A 18 9.09 -8.75 -10.78
N PRO A 19 10.01 -8.74 -11.75
CA PRO A 19 10.01 -7.75 -12.84
C PRO A 19 8.68 -7.68 -13.59
N LEU A 20 7.99 -8.81 -13.74
CA LEU A 20 6.69 -8.89 -14.41
C LEU A 20 5.60 -8.06 -13.72
N VAL A 21 5.62 -7.96 -12.39
CA VAL A 21 4.66 -7.13 -11.65
C VAL A 21 5.03 -5.65 -11.75
N ARG A 22 6.33 -5.33 -11.67
CA ARG A 22 6.83 -3.97 -11.90
C ARG A 22 6.39 -3.44 -13.27
N ASP A 23 6.62 -4.20 -14.33
CA ASP A 23 6.30 -3.80 -15.71
C ASP A 23 4.80 -3.60 -15.93
N LYS A 24 3.96 -4.43 -15.28
CA LYS A 24 2.50 -4.25 -15.32
C LYS A 24 2.07 -2.98 -14.59
N LEU A 25 2.62 -2.73 -13.41
CA LEU A 25 2.29 -1.54 -12.61
C LEU A 25 2.73 -0.26 -13.33
N LEU A 26 3.91 -0.27 -13.95
CA LEU A 26 4.39 0.84 -14.77
C LEU A 26 3.40 1.15 -15.89
N LYS A 27 2.98 0.15 -16.67
CA LYS A 27 2.00 0.35 -17.75
C LYS A 27 0.67 0.91 -17.25
N ILE A 28 0.15 0.38 -16.14
CA ILE A 28 -1.09 0.89 -15.54
C ILE A 28 -0.92 2.36 -15.12
N GLN A 29 0.22 2.73 -14.54
CA GLN A 29 0.49 4.12 -14.13
C GLN A 29 0.70 5.06 -15.33
N GLU A 30 1.29 4.58 -16.42
CA GLU A 30 1.38 5.32 -17.68
C GLU A 30 -0.01 5.60 -18.27
N GLU A 31 -0.92 4.62 -18.19
CA GLU A 31 -2.31 4.76 -18.66
C GLU A 31 -3.16 5.69 -17.78
N ILE A 32 -3.00 5.62 -16.45
CA ILE A 32 -3.74 6.47 -15.49
C ILE A 32 -3.14 7.89 -15.39
N GLY A 33 -1.84 8.02 -15.62
CA GLY A 33 -1.06 9.23 -15.41
C GLY A 33 -0.54 9.34 -13.96
N ILE A 34 0.78 9.47 -13.81
CA ILE A 34 1.44 9.60 -12.49
C ILE A 34 0.97 10.86 -11.76
N GLU A 35 0.71 11.97 -12.47
CA GLU A 35 0.21 13.21 -11.87
C GLU A 35 -1.16 13.02 -11.18
N THR A 36 -2.00 12.15 -11.74
CA THR A 36 -3.29 11.80 -11.14
C THR A 36 -3.09 11.04 -9.83
N LEU A 37 -2.17 10.07 -9.83
CA LEU A 37 -1.91 9.22 -8.66
C LEU A 37 -1.15 9.95 -7.55
N SER A 38 -0.25 10.87 -7.92
CA SER A 38 0.56 11.63 -6.96
C SER A 38 -0.23 12.65 -6.16
N ARG A 39 -1.45 12.94 -6.58
CA ARG A 39 -2.37 13.87 -5.92
C ARG A 39 -3.63 13.19 -5.42
N ALA A 40 -3.77 11.88 -5.56
CA ALA A 40 -4.97 11.17 -5.12
C ALA A 40 -4.90 10.84 -3.63
N CYS A 41 -5.96 11.20 -2.89
CA CYS A 41 -6.17 10.68 -1.54
C CYS A 41 -6.29 9.15 -1.58
N ALA A 42 -5.44 8.46 -0.81
CA ALA A 42 -5.38 7.01 -0.77
C ALA A 42 -6.67 6.38 -0.19
N TRP A 43 -7.46 7.14 0.58
CA TRP A 43 -8.76 6.71 1.09
C TRP A 43 -9.90 6.98 0.10
N CYS A 44 -10.30 8.24 -0.04
CA CYS A 44 -11.52 8.63 -0.77
C CYS A 44 -11.31 8.85 -2.28
N LYS A 45 -10.07 8.71 -2.78
CA LYS A 45 -9.68 8.86 -4.20
C LYS A 45 -9.87 10.25 -4.79
N LYS A 46 -10.27 11.24 -3.99
CA LYS A 46 -10.32 12.63 -4.43
C LYS A 46 -8.91 13.13 -4.75
N THR A 47 -8.80 13.89 -5.83
CA THR A 47 -7.59 14.65 -6.14
C THR A 47 -7.46 15.81 -5.15
N VAL A 48 -6.28 15.94 -4.55
CA VAL A 48 -5.89 17.04 -3.67
C VAL A 48 -5.36 18.19 -4.52
N ALA A 49 -5.85 19.40 -4.24
CA ALA A 49 -5.40 20.59 -4.94
C ALA A 49 -3.92 20.90 -4.59
N GLU A 50 -3.25 21.72 -5.41
CA GLU A 50 -1.80 21.99 -5.27
C GLU A 50 -1.49 22.84 -4.03
N ASP A 51 -2.47 23.65 -3.64
CA ASP A 51 -2.47 24.57 -2.52
C ASP A 51 -3.12 24.00 -1.25
N GLU A 52 -3.62 22.76 -1.32
CA GLU A 52 -4.21 22.09 -0.17
C GLU A 52 -3.16 21.34 0.67
N PRO A 53 -3.32 21.32 2.00
CA PRO A 53 -2.45 20.54 2.87
C PRO A 53 -2.62 19.05 2.57
N VAL A 54 -1.50 18.35 2.59
CA VAL A 54 -1.45 16.90 2.39
C VAL A 54 -0.99 16.23 3.67
N TYR A 55 -1.71 15.17 4.07
CA TYR A 55 -1.38 14.37 5.24
C TYR A 55 -0.77 13.04 4.80
N MET A 56 0.35 12.65 5.40
CA MET A 56 1.10 11.47 5.01
C MET A 56 1.12 10.42 6.13
N LEU A 57 0.80 9.18 5.79
CA LEU A 57 0.88 8.02 6.69
C LEU A 57 2.02 7.08 6.26
N PRO A 58 3.18 7.10 6.96
CA PRO A 58 4.30 6.23 6.65
C PRO A 58 4.15 4.83 7.28
N LEU A 59 4.24 3.78 6.47
CA LEU A 59 4.12 2.39 6.91
C LEU A 59 5.42 1.62 6.69
N SER A 60 5.72 0.68 7.58
CA SER A 60 6.77 -0.31 7.40
C SER A 60 6.21 -1.57 6.75
N SER A 61 6.96 -2.13 5.81
CA SER A 61 6.69 -3.43 5.20
C SER A 61 7.66 -4.48 5.72
N LYS A 62 7.18 -5.71 5.95
CA LYS A 62 8.03 -6.90 6.20
C LYS A 62 8.42 -7.62 4.90
N ILE A 63 7.86 -7.21 3.77
CA ILE A 63 8.12 -7.74 2.43
C ILE A 63 9.13 -6.81 1.75
N ASP A 64 10.05 -7.38 0.98
CA ASP A 64 10.98 -6.62 0.15
C ASP A 64 10.22 -5.95 -1.02
N LEU A 65 10.30 -4.62 -1.07
CA LEU A 65 9.69 -3.78 -2.10
C LEU A 65 10.73 -3.07 -2.97
N SER A 66 12.01 -3.49 -2.90
CA SER A 66 13.11 -2.80 -3.56
C SER A 66 12.94 -2.69 -5.08
N ASN A 67 12.27 -3.67 -5.71
CA ASN A 67 11.97 -3.67 -7.13
C ASN A 67 10.78 -2.78 -7.51
N LEU A 68 10.17 -2.10 -6.56
CA LEU A 68 8.98 -1.26 -6.77
C LEU A 68 9.22 0.22 -6.39
N HIS A 69 10.46 0.62 -6.09
CA HIS A 69 10.79 2.03 -5.79
C HIS A 69 10.22 2.99 -6.84
N GLY A 70 9.63 4.08 -6.34
CA GLY A 70 9.04 5.16 -7.15
C GLY A 70 7.68 4.81 -7.76
N LEU A 71 7.11 3.64 -7.46
CA LEU A 71 5.83 3.22 -8.00
C LEU A 71 4.71 3.37 -6.98
N TYR A 72 3.52 3.70 -7.50
CA TYR A 72 2.27 3.55 -6.80
C TYR A 72 1.78 2.10 -6.87
N ILE A 73 1.48 1.51 -5.72
CA ILE A 73 0.99 0.15 -5.61
C ILE A 73 -0.37 0.12 -4.92
N PRO A 74 -1.30 -0.73 -5.39
CA PRO A 74 -2.55 -0.96 -4.68
C PRO A 74 -2.29 -1.86 -3.46
N LEU A 75 -2.85 -1.47 -2.32
CA LEU A 75 -2.94 -2.30 -1.12
C LEU A 75 -4.41 -2.64 -0.91
N THR A 76 -4.76 -3.92 -0.96
CA THR A 76 -6.13 -4.37 -0.71
C THR A 76 -6.28 -4.73 0.75
N LEU A 77 -7.23 -4.06 1.42
CA LEU A 77 -7.62 -4.34 2.78
C LEU A 77 -8.56 -5.56 2.86
N PHE A 78 -8.70 -6.18 4.03
CA PHE A 78 -9.64 -7.29 4.23
C PHE A 78 -11.11 -6.88 4.03
N SER A 79 -11.43 -5.61 4.25
CA SER A 79 -12.75 -5.05 3.91
C SER A 79 -13.05 -5.07 2.42
N GLY A 80 -12.04 -5.30 1.57
CA GLY A 80 -12.11 -5.16 0.11
C GLY A 80 -11.73 -3.77 -0.38
N GLU A 81 -11.53 -2.80 0.53
CA GLU A 81 -11.07 -1.46 0.16
C GLU A 81 -9.66 -1.48 -0.40
N ILE A 82 -9.41 -0.64 -1.40
CA ILE A 82 -8.10 -0.54 -2.04
C ILE A 82 -7.49 0.80 -1.67
N LEU A 83 -6.31 0.79 -1.04
CA LEU A 83 -5.50 1.98 -0.80
C LEU A 83 -4.43 2.10 -1.89
N ILE A 84 -4.07 3.32 -2.28
CA ILE A 84 -2.97 3.55 -3.22
C ILE A 84 -1.78 4.04 -2.41
N ALA A 85 -0.71 3.25 -2.37
CA ALA A 85 0.51 3.57 -1.62
C ALA A 85 1.67 3.86 -2.56
N LEU A 86 2.46 4.89 -2.26
CA LEU A 86 3.75 5.12 -2.91
C LEU A 86 4.82 4.28 -2.23
N VAL A 87 5.61 3.55 -3.00
CA VAL A 87 6.90 3.00 -2.55
C VAL A 87 7.96 4.09 -2.70
N PRO A 88 8.53 4.64 -1.61
CA PRO A 88 9.53 5.69 -1.70
C PRO A 88 10.73 5.28 -2.55
N THR A 89 11.44 6.26 -3.12
CA THR A 89 12.71 5.97 -3.79
C THR A 89 13.76 5.52 -2.77
N LYS A 90 14.72 4.70 -3.22
CA LYS A 90 15.80 4.16 -2.38
C LYS A 90 16.56 5.24 -1.59
N ASP A 91 16.71 6.42 -2.18
CA ASP A 91 17.50 7.51 -1.60
C ASP A 91 16.70 8.43 -0.67
N SER A 92 15.39 8.20 -0.54
CA SER A 92 14.51 8.99 0.34
C SER A 92 14.80 8.74 1.83
N ASP A 93 14.55 9.76 2.65
CA ASP A 93 14.66 9.63 4.12
C ASP A 93 13.65 8.62 4.67
N ALA A 94 12.45 8.53 4.08
CA ALA A 94 11.45 7.54 4.46
C ALA A 94 12.02 6.11 4.34
N TRP A 95 12.60 5.79 3.18
CA TRP A 95 13.17 4.46 2.94
C TRP A 95 14.31 4.14 3.91
N LYS A 96 15.24 5.09 4.08
CA LYS A 96 16.38 4.94 5.01
C LYS A 96 15.96 4.75 6.47
N ASN A 97 14.80 5.26 6.85
CA ASN A 97 14.22 5.12 8.20
C ASN A 97 13.22 3.93 8.32
N GLY A 98 13.23 2.99 7.38
CA GLY A 98 12.39 1.78 7.43
C GLY A 98 10.91 2.02 7.14
N LYS A 99 10.56 3.14 6.50
CA LYS A 99 9.22 3.44 5.98
C LYS A 99 9.20 3.08 4.50
N HIS A 100 8.60 1.94 4.20
CA HIS A 100 8.64 1.32 2.87
C HIS A 100 7.42 1.70 2.01
N LEU A 101 6.39 2.28 2.63
CA LEU A 101 5.14 2.70 1.97
C LEU A 101 4.67 4.03 2.53
N MET A 102 4.11 4.85 1.66
CA MET A 102 3.55 6.16 2.01
C MET A 102 2.13 6.26 1.45
N LEU A 103 1.17 6.53 2.34
CA LEU A 103 -0.22 6.81 1.95
C LEU A 103 -0.49 8.30 2.10
N MET A 104 -1.24 8.86 1.16
CA MET A 104 -1.64 10.26 1.14
C MET A 104 -3.09 10.40 1.60
N ALA A 105 -3.41 11.43 2.39
CA ALA A 105 -4.78 11.80 2.73
C ALA A 105 -5.04 13.29 2.45
N CYS A 106 -6.25 13.61 1.99
CA CYS A 106 -6.70 14.99 1.74
C CYS A 106 -7.07 15.74 3.02
N CYS A 107 -7.29 15.04 4.13
CA CYS A 107 -7.65 15.61 5.43
C CYS A 107 -7.33 14.63 6.56
N GLU A 108 -7.33 15.13 7.80
CA GLU A 108 -7.13 14.32 9.02
C GLU A 108 -8.17 13.21 9.15
N GLU A 109 -9.43 13.47 8.80
CA GLU A 109 -10.49 12.45 8.87
C GLU A 109 -10.18 11.24 7.97
N CYS A 110 -9.71 11.48 6.74
CA CYS A 110 -9.30 10.38 5.84
C CYS A 110 -8.06 9.64 6.38
N LEU A 111 -7.15 10.35 7.04
CA LEU A 111 -5.98 9.76 7.69
C LEU A 111 -6.41 8.80 8.82
N GLU A 112 -7.30 9.26 9.70
CA GLU A 112 -7.82 8.47 10.83
C GLU A 112 -8.60 7.24 10.38
N GLN A 113 -9.43 7.37 9.34
CA GLN A 113 -10.17 6.25 8.76
C GLN A 113 -9.22 5.20 8.18
N MET A 114 -8.17 5.62 7.45
CA MET A 114 -7.14 4.70 6.96
C MET A 114 -6.38 4.02 8.08
N GLU A 115 -5.92 4.76 9.09
CA GLU A 115 -5.22 4.17 10.23
C GLU A 115 -6.07 3.12 10.93
N THR A 116 -7.37 3.41 11.13
CA THR A 116 -8.32 2.51 11.77
C THR A 116 -8.50 1.24 10.93
N ALA A 117 -8.69 1.39 9.62
CA ALA A 117 -8.83 0.26 8.71
C ALA A 117 -7.56 -0.62 8.68
N LEU A 118 -6.37 -0.01 8.60
CA LEU A 118 -5.09 -0.71 8.64
C LEU A 118 -4.85 -1.43 9.97
N LYS A 119 -5.22 -0.83 11.11
CA LYS A 119 -5.11 -1.47 12.44
C LYS A 119 -5.98 -2.72 12.51
N ASN A 120 -7.21 -2.67 12.00
CA ASN A 120 -8.13 -3.81 11.97
C ASN A 120 -7.58 -4.95 11.10
N ASP A 121 -6.95 -4.61 9.98
CA ASP A 121 -6.32 -5.59 9.10
C ASP A 121 -5.10 -6.26 9.73
N ILE A 122 -4.23 -5.48 10.39
CA ILE A 122 -3.06 -6.01 11.10
C ILE A 122 -3.48 -6.91 12.26
N GLN A 123 -4.50 -6.51 13.04
CA GLN A 123 -5.04 -7.36 14.11
C GLN A 123 -5.61 -8.66 13.55
N THR A 124 -6.32 -8.60 12.42
CA THR A 124 -6.83 -9.80 11.73
C THR A 124 -5.69 -10.74 11.33
N PHE A 125 -4.56 -10.21 10.82
CA PHE A 125 -3.37 -11.02 10.55
C PHE A 125 -2.74 -11.63 11.82
N ALA A 126 -2.68 -10.88 12.93
CA ALA A 126 -2.16 -11.39 14.20
C ALA A 126 -3.02 -12.53 14.77
N TYR A 127 -4.36 -12.37 14.77
CA TYR A 127 -5.28 -13.42 15.18
C TYR A 127 -5.21 -14.66 14.28
N MET A 128 -5.01 -14.48 12.97
CA MET A 128 -4.87 -15.60 12.03
C MET A 128 -3.51 -16.30 12.13
N ASP A 129 -2.42 -15.59 12.46
CA ASP A 129 -1.09 -16.17 12.70
C ASP A 129 -1.06 -16.98 14.00
N GLU A 130 -1.74 -16.52 15.05
CA GLU A 130 -1.91 -17.26 16.31
C GLU A 130 -2.83 -18.48 16.16
N ALA A 131 -3.93 -18.35 15.41
CA ALA A 131 -4.86 -19.45 15.14
C ALA A 131 -4.27 -20.52 14.18
N SER A 132 -3.29 -20.16 13.34
CA SER A 132 -2.62 -21.11 12.43
C SER A 132 -1.49 -21.91 13.09
N LYS A 133 -1.13 -21.57 14.34
CA LYS A 133 -0.13 -22.29 15.16
C LYS A 133 -0.76 -23.28 16.16
N ARG A 134 -2.10 -23.44 16.13
CA ARG A 134 -2.84 -24.46 16.88
C ARG A 134 -3.40 -25.52 15.93
#